data_AF-A0A381Z420-F1
#
_entry.id   AF-A0A381Z420-F1
#
_cell.length_a   1.000
_cell.length_b   1.000
_cell.length_c   1.000
_cell.angle_alpha   90.00
_cell.angle_beta   90.00
_cell.angle_gamma   90.00
#
_symmetry.space_group_name_H-M   'P 1'
#
loop_
_entity.id
_entity.type
_entity.pdbx_description
1 polymer ?
#
loop_
_entity_poly.entity_id
_entity_poly.type
_entity_poly.pdbx_seq_one_letter_code
_entity_poly.pdbx_strand_id
1 'polypeptide(L)'
;MNELFAIDELIMMAVILFASFWLFLFNYRTDNKEKYEGHGWLIGFDLIINMGMSLTGYLLISIVFTNVPQLAPYASYRYPVGFLFGLTSNVSIPIVLKWFQQQITK
;
A
#
# COMPACT_ATOMS: atom_id res chain seq x y z
N MET A 1 17.38 -9.90 5.52
CA MET A 1 16.35 -10.39 6.47
C MET A 1 16.28 -9.56 7.75
N ASN A 2 17.38 -8.96 8.23
CA ASN A 2 17.38 -8.09 9.41
C ASN A 2 16.82 -6.67 9.19
N GLU A 3 16.77 -6.18 7.95
CA GLU A 3 16.26 -4.83 7.69
C GLU A 3 14.73 -4.74 7.63
N LEU A 4 14.03 -5.78 7.17
CA LEU A 4 12.57 -5.76 7.00
C LEU A 4 11.79 -5.67 8.35
N PHE A 5 12.45 -6.08 9.44
CA PHE A 5 11.92 -6.00 10.81
C PHE A 5 12.70 -5.00 11.67
N ALA A 6 13.45 -4.10 11.03
CA ALA A 6 14.08 -3.00 11.74
C ALA A 6 12.99 -2.08 12.33
N ILE A 7 13.33 -1.39 13.41
CA ILE A 7 12.37 -0.58 14.18
C ILE A 7 11.77 0.53 13.31
N ASP A 8 12.57 1.15 12.45
CA ASP A 8 12.15 2.15 11.49
C ASP A 8 11.14 1.61 10.47
N GLU A 9 11.37 0.39 9.97
CA GLU A 9 10.42 -0.31 9.09
C GLU A 9 9.09 -0.61 9.80
N LEU A 10 9.14 -1.11 11.04
CA LEU A 10 7.94 -1.38 11.84
C LEU A 10 7.13 -0.12 12.14
N ILE A 11 7.81 1.00 12.43
CA ILE A 11 7.18 2.30 12.61
C ILE A 11 6.48 2.73 11.32
N MET A 12 7.14 2.61 10.18
CA MET A 12 6.55 2.99 8.89
C MET A 12 5.36 2.11 8.51
N MET A 13 5.42 0.80 8.76
CA MET A 13 4.28 -0.10 8.61
C MET A 13 3.10 0.34 9.48
N ALA A 14 3.35 0.70 10.75
CA ALA A 14 2.31 1.20 11.64
C ALA A 14 1.72 2.55 11.16
N VAL A 15 2.56 3.47 10.68
CA VAL A 15 2.15 4.76 10.13
C VAL A 15 1.26 4.57 8.89
N ILE A 16 1.60 3.63 8.01
CA ILE A 16 0.82 3.34 6.79
C ILE A 16 -0.51 2.70 7.15
N LEU A 17 -0.53 1.73 8.06
CA LEU A 17 -1.77 1.13 8.53
C LEU A 17 -2.69 2.16 9.19
N PHE A 18 -2.13 3.05 10.02
CA PHE A 18 -2.86 4.14 10.66
C PHE A 18 -3.44 5.11 9.63
N ALA A 19 -2.65 5.57 8.67
CA ALA A 19 -3.10 6.48 7.63
C ALA A 19 -4.15 5.83 6.71
N SER A 20 -3.93 4.58 6.31
CA SER A 20 -4.85 3.78 5.49
C SER A 20 -6.20 3.58 6.16
N PHE A 21 -6.19 3.30 7.48
CA PHE A 21 -7.40 3.18 8.29
C PHE A 21 -8.24 4.47 8.25
N TRP A 22 -7.61 5.62 8.53
CA TRP A 22 -8.34 6.90 8.53
C TRP A 22 -8.81 7.32 7.14
N LEU A 23 -7.98 7.13 6.10
CA LEU A 23 -8.38 7.40 4.72
C LEU A 23 -9.58 6.55 4.30
N PHE A 24 -9.60 5.27 4.68
CA PHE A 24 -10.75 4.41 4.44
C PHE A 24 -12.02 4.95 5.11
N LEU A 25 -11.94 5.38 6.38
CA LEU A 25 -13.09 5.96 7.08
C LEU A 25 -13.57 7.29 6.48
N PHE A 26 -12.65 8.12 5.99
CA PHE A 26 -13.01 9.37 5.30
C PHE A 26 -13.72 9.08 3.97
N ASN A 27 -13.17 8.18 3.14
CA ASN A 27 -13.76 7.81 1.86
C ASN A 27 -15.07 7.01 2.03
N TYR A 28 -15.18 6.22 3.10
CA TYR A 28 -16.40 5.48 3.47
C TYR A 28 -17.63 6.37 3.54
N ARG A 29 -17.49 7.59 4.09
CA ARG A 29 -18.59 8.55 4.24
C ARG A 29 -19.12 9.06 2.90
N THR A 30 -18.28 9.12 1.87
CA THR A 30 -18.56 9.82 0.61
C THR A 30 -18.96 8.85 -0.50
N ASP A 31 -18.33 7.67 -0.60
CA ASP A 31 -18.39 6.86 -1.82
C ASP A 31 -19.38 5.68 -1.78
N ASN A 32 -19.87 5.27 -0.60
CA ASN A 32 -20.40 3.90 -0.46
C ASN A 32 -21.73 3.74 0.29
N LYS A 33 -22.56 4.79 0.40
CA LYS A 33 -23.88 4.69 1.05
C LYS A 33 -24.72 3.53 0.50
N GLU A 34 -24.78 3.37 -0.82
CA GLU A 34 -25.54 2.29 -1.48
C GLU A 34 -24.84 0.92 -1.40
N LYS A 35 -23.50 0.88 -1.42
CA LYS A 35 -22.73 -0.39 -1.41
C LYS A 35 -22.90 -1.18 -0.12
N TYR A 36 -23.08 -0.49 1.00
CA TYR A 36 -23.15 -1.11 2.32
C TYR A 36 -24.56 -1.15 2.91
N GLU A 37 -25.59 -0.73 2.16
CA GLU A 37 -26.98 -0.82 2.59
C GLU A 37 -27.36 -2.28 2.93
N GLY A 38 -27.80 -2.49 4.17
CA GLY A 38 -28.15 -3.81 4.71
C GLY A 38 -26.97 -4.74 5.07
N HIS A 39 -25.71 -4.35 4.81
CA HIS A 39 -24.56 -5.26 4.93
C HIS A 39 -23.35 -4.60 5.62
N GLY A 40 -23.53 -4.13 6.86
CA GLY A 40 -22.47 -3.44 7.62
C GLY A 40 -21.18 -4.26 7.86
N TRP A 41 -21.23 -5.58 7.78
CA TRP A 41 -20.05 -6.45 7.92
C TRP A 41 -19.07 -6.33 6.74
N LEU A 42 -19.56 -5.97 5.55
CA LEU A 42 -18.72 -5.75 4.35
C LEU A 42 -17.76 -4.58 4.55
N ILE A 43 -18.12 -3.61 5.41
CA ILE A 43 -17.26 -2.45 5.74
C ILE A 43 -15.99 -2.93 6.44
N GLY A 44 -16.13 -3.82 7.43
CA GLY A 44 -14.99 -4.37 8.15
C GLY A 44 -14.10 -5.23 7.27
N PHE A 45 -14.70 -6.02 6.38
CA PHE A 45 -13.96 -6.83 5.41
C PHE A 45 -13.17 -5.98 4.42
N ASP A 46 -13.81 -4.95 3.82
CA ASP A 46 -13.15 -4.01 2.92
C ASP A 46 -12.04 -3.22 3.62
N LEU A 47 -12.24 -2.84 4.89
CA LEU A 47 -11.21 -2.16 5.69
C LEU A 47 -9.96 -3.04 5.84
N ILE A 48 -10.12 -4.32 6.22
CA ILE A 48 -9.00 -5.25 6.37
C ILE A 48 -8.25 -5.41 5.05
N ILE A 49 -8.99 -5.58 3.94
CA ILE A 49 -8.38 -5.69 2.61
C ILE A 49 -7.63 -4.40 2.24
N ASN A 50 -8.21 -3.23 2.47
CA ASN A 50 -7.58 -1.95 2.14
C ASN A 50 -6.28 -1.74 2.92
N MET A 51 -6.29 -2.04 4.22
CA MET A 51 -5.09 -2.00 5.06
C MET A 51 -4.04 -3.01 4.58
N GLY A 52 -4.44 -4.25 4.27
CA GLY A 52 -3.56 -5.28 3.75
C GLY A 52 -2.90 -4.91 2.43
N MET A 53 -3.65 -4.34 1.48
CA MET A 53 -3.10 -3.84 0.22
C MET A 53 -2.11 -2.70 0.46
N SER A 54 -2.43 -1.77 1.36
CA SER A 54 -1.53 -0.65 1.67
C SER A 54 -0.21 -1.09 2.28
N LEU A 55 -0.25 -2.06 3.18
CA LEU A 55 0.96 -2.66 3.76
C LEU A 55 1.76 -3.42 2.70
N THR A 56 1.08 -4.17 1.82
CA THR A 56 1.74 -4.94 0.76
C THR A 56 2.43 -4.01 -0.25
N GLY A 57 1.78 -2.90 -0.62
CA GLY A 57 2.37 -1.88 -1.49
C GLY A 57 3.64 -1.28 -0.90
N TYR A 58 3.63 -0.97 0.40
CA TYR A 58 4.81 -0.50 1.10
C TYR A 58 5.96 -1.51 1.09
N LEU A 59 5.67 -2.77 1.44
CA LEU A 59 6.67 -3.83 1.48
C LEU A 59 7.30 -4.08 0.10
N LEU A 60 6.51 -3.99 -0.98
CA LEU A 60 7.01 -4.12 -2.34
C LEU A 60 8.06 -3.04 -2.64
N ILE A 61 7.80 -1.78 -2.29
CA ILE A 61 8.77 -0.70 -2.45
C ILE A 61 10.00 -0.93 -1.58
N SER A 62 9.82 -1.34 -0.32
CA SER A 62 10.96 -1.61 0.57
C SER A 62 11.87 -2.71 0.00
N ILE A 63 11.29 -3.79 -0.52
CA ILE A 63 12.02 -4.88 -1.19
C ILE A 63 12.75 -4.36 -2.43
N VAL A 64 12.11 -3.57 -3.28
CA VAL A 64 12.72 -3.00 -4.49
C VAL A 64 13.93 -2.13 -4.14
N PHE A 65 13.79 -1.21 -3.18
CA PHE A 65 14.90 -0.35 -2.74
C PHE A 65 16.06 -1.12 -2.11
N THR A 66 15.77 -2.24 -1.46
CA THR A 66 16.80 -3.08 -0.82
C THR A 66 17.56 -3.96 -1.82
N ASN A 67 16.89 -4.41 -2.89
CA ASN A 67 17.45 -5.40 -3.82
C ASN A 67 17.92 -4.83 -5.16
N VAL A 68 17.57 -3.58 -5.50
CA VAL A 68 17.93 -2.94 -6.78
C VAL A 68 19.14 -2.01 -6.57
N PRO A 69 20.34 -2.38 -7.05
CA PRO A 69 21.57 -1.61 -6.81
C PRO A 69 21.52 -0.17 -7.34
N GLN A 70 20.75 0.07 -8.41
CA GLN A 70 20.56 1.38 -9.02
C GLN A 70 19.86 2.38 -8.09
N LEU A 71 19.13 1.88 -7.09
CA LEU A 71 18.42 2.70 -6.11
C LEU A 71 19.23 2.98 -4.84
N ALA A 72 20.44 2.40 -4.70
CA ALA A 72 21.30 2.62 -3.55
C ALA A 72 21.61 4.11 -3.28
N PRO A 73 21.87 4.98 -4.29
CA PRO A 73 22.05 6.42 -4.05
C PRO A 73 20.79 7.12 -3.52
N TYR A 74 19.63 6.49 -3.68
CA TYR A 74 18.31 7.01 -3.33
C TYR A 74 17.69 6.29 -2.13
N ALA A 75 18.46 5.52 -1.36
CA ALA A 75 17.94 4.68 -0.28
C ALA A 75 17.04 5.43 0.72
N SER A 76 17.31 6.71 0.98
CA SER A 76 16.49 7.56 1.86
C SER A 76 15.07 7.81 1.35
N TYR A 77 14.83 7.71 0.04
CA TYR A 77 13.51 7.85 -0.56
C TYR A 77 12.61 6.63 -0.37
N ARG A 78 13.14 5.52 0.14
CA ARG A 78 12.38 4.28 0.41
C ARG A 78 11.12 4.56 1.24
N TYR A 79 11.24 5.35 2.29
CA TYR A 79 10.14 5.66 3.21
C TYR A 79 9.06 6.56 2.59
N PRO A 80 9.37 7.75 2.05
CA PRO A 80 8.34 8.60 1.44
C PRO A 80 7.70 7.96 0.20
N VAL A 81 8.47 7.27 -0.64
CA VAL A 81 7.93 6.57 -1.83
C VAL A 81 7.07 5.38 -1.41
N GLY A 82 7.54 4.58 -0.44
CA GLY A 82 6.78 3.47 0.10
C GLY A 82 5.48 3.91 0.74
N PHE A 83 5.50 5.03 1.50
CA PHE A 83 4.31 5.60 2.12
C PHE A 83 3.27 6.00 1.06
N LEU A 84 3.68 6.79 0.06
CA LEU A 84 2.77 7.22 -1.01
C LEU A 84 2.21 6.03 -1.79
N PHE A 85 3.08 5.09 -2.20
CA PHE A 85 2.67 3.91 -2.96
C PHE A 85 1.79 2.97 -2.13
N GLY A 86 2.06 2.82 -0.84
CA GLY A 86 1.21 2.08 0.08
C GLY A 86 -0.19 2.68 0.16
N LEU A 87 -0.32 4.00 0.34
CA LEU A 87 -1.63 4.66 0.42
C LEU A 87 -2.42 4.66 -0.88
N THR A 88 -1.75 4.57 -2.03
CA THR A 88 -2.38 4.49 -3.35
C THR A 88 -2.41 3.08 -3.93
N SER A 89 -1.96 2.06 -3.19
CA SER A 89 -1.74 0.68 -3.67
C SER A 89 -2.98 0.03 -4.30
N ASN A 90 -4.16 0.32 -3.77
CA ASN A 90 -5.48 -0.01 -4.29
C ASN A 90 -5.71 0.49 -5.74
N VAL A 91 -5.04 1.55 -6.17
CA VAL A 91 -5.03 2.05 -7.55
C VAL A 91 -3.72 1.69 -8.27
N SER A 92 -2.59 1.73 -7.58
CA SER A 92 -1.25 1.55 -8.15
C SER A 92 -0.94 0.11 -8.53
N ILE A 93 -1.38 -0.90 -7.76
CA ILE A 93 -1.13 -2.33 -8.05
C ILE A 93 -1.73 -2.73 -9.42
N PRO A 94 -3.02 -2.46 -9.71
CA PRO A 94 -3.59 -2.74 -11.03
C PRO A 94 -2.86 -2.05 -12.19
N ILE A 95 -2.39 -0.81 -11.99
CA ILE A 95 -1.64 -0.06 -13.00
C ILE A 95 -0.30 -0.73 -13.30
N VAL A 96 0.45 -1.11 -12.25
CA VAL A 96 1.73 -1.80 -12.37
C VAL A 96 1.55 -3.16 -13.08
N LEU A 97 0.52 -3.93 -12.72
CA LEU A 97 0.22 -5.21 -13.37
C LEU A 97 -0.14 -5.05 -14.86
N LYS A 98 -0.94 -4.03 -15.22
CA LYS A 98 -1.21 -3.70 -16.63
C LYS A 98 0.08 -3.35 -17.38
N TRP A 99 0.97 -2.59 -16.75
CA TRP A 99 2.23 -2.19 -17.38
C TRP A 99 3.17 -3.38 -17.59
N PHE A 100 3.25 -4.30 -16.62
CA PHE A 100 3.98 -5.56 -16.78
C PHE A 100 3.41 -6.43 -17.90
N GLN A 101 2.08 -6.59 -17.99
CA GLN A 101 1.46 -7.32 -19.11
C GLN A 101 1.86 -6.73 -20.46
N GLN A 102 1.88 -5.40 -20.60
CA GLN A 102 2.29 -4.74 -21.85
C GLN A 102 3.76 -4.99 -22.22
N GLN A 103 4.63 -5.14 -21.23
CA GLN A 103 6.05 -5.46 -21.42
C GLN A 103 6.25 -6.93 -21.82
N ILE A 104 5.46 -7.86 -21.27
CA ILE A 104 5.56 -9.30 -21.58
C ILE A 104 4.98 -9.62 -22.98
N THR A 105 4.07 -8.78 -23.47
CA THR A 105 3.45 -8.96 -24.80
C THR A 105 4.25 -8.29 -25.93
N LYS A 106 5.39 -7.65 -25.62
CA LYS A 106 6.35 -7.11 -26.60
C LYS A 106 7.55 -8.03 -26.70
#